data_AF-A0A1X0Q6E0-F1
#
_entry.id   AF-A0A1X0Q6E0-F1
#
_cell.length_a   1.000
_cell.length_b   1.000
_cell.length_c   1.000
_cell.angle_alpha   90.00
_cell.angle_beta   90.00
_cell.angle_gamma   90.00
#
_symmetry.space_group_name_H-M   'P 1'
#
loop_
_entity.id
_entity.type
_entity.pdbx_description
1 polymer ?
#
loop_
_entity_poly.entity_id
_entity_poly.type
_entity_poly.pdbx_seq_one_letter_code
_entity_poly.pdbx_strand_id
1 'polypeptide(L)'
;MTEADKYKDDKENHEYKILKEIIVKITNNIMEISDGVLDVIEKFVDLKEEEDQMINYVYFIKIKGDFYRYKAEVTIGPSREEYRDMSFKYYSEARDKGNFLKASNPIWLGLALNLSVLYYETFENVEEALKLAQESFEAAIQQLDILTDENYNESTLIMQLLRDNITLWTVQAKEKRMDSPLLQKHSQVDIEADLNSTKNESNLNSTKNESLTESKLNETLNESKMLEDNKL
;
A
#
# COMPACT_ATOMS: atom_id res chain seq x y z
N MET A 1 4.77 4.56 -20.89
CA MET A 1 5.90 4.99 -21.73
C MET A 1 7.11 5.06 -20.83
N THR A 2 8.00 4.07 -20.95
CA THR A 2 9.19 3.94 -20.09
C THR A 2 10.24 4.96 -20.51
N GLU A 3 11.19 5.30 -19.64
CA GLU A 3 12.29 6.22 -19.94
C GLU A 3 13.20 5.71 -21.09
N ALA A 4 13.13 4.40 -21.38
CA ALA A 4 13.74 3.77 -22.56
C ALA A 4 13.08 4.19 -23.90
N ASP A 5 11.85 4.70 -23.89
CA ASP A 5 11.13 5.15 -25.09
C ASP A 5 11.66 6.49 -25.63
N LYS A 6 12.39 7.28 -24.83
CA LYS A 6 13.04 8.54 -25.27
C LYS A 6 14.24 8.33 -26.22
N TYR A 7 14.74 7.10 -26.32
CA TYR A 7 15.92 6.75 -27.14
C TYR A 7 15.57 5.95 -28.40
N LYS A 8 14.28 5.86 -28.75
CA LYS A 8 13.81 5.04 -29.87
C LYS A 8 14.10 5.60 -31.26
N ASP A 9 14.50 6.86 -31.37
CA ASP A 9 14.60 7.56 -32.66
C ASP A 9 15.98 7.56 -33.32
N ASP A 10 16.98 6.89 -32.75
CA ASP A 10 18.32 6.88 -33.36
C ASP A 10 18.94 5.47 -33.41
N LYS A 11 18.46 4.66 -34.37
CA LYS A 11 18.94 3.29 -34.62
C LYS A 11 20.42 3.22 -35.03
N GLU A 12 21.06 4.34 -35.34
CA GLU A 12 22.48 4.44 -35.70
C GLU A 12 23.37 4.98 -34.56
N ASN A 13 22.81 5.34 -33.40
CA ASN A 13 23.62 5.84 -32.30
C ASN A 13 24.42 4.69 -31.65
N HIS A 14 25.74 4.75 -31.77
CA HIS A 14 26.69 3.80 -31.19
C HIS A 14 26.49 3.62 -29.68
N GLU A 15 26.17 4.69 -28.96
CA GLU A 15 25.90 4.67 -27.51
C GLU A 15 24.65 3.85 -27.19
N TYR A 16 23.60 3.97 -28.00
CA TYR A 16 22.37 3.19 -27.84
C TYR A 16 22.60 1.69 -28.06
N LYS A 17 23.48 1.34 -29.00
CA LYS A 17 23.88 -0.07 -29.22
C LYS A 17 24.65 -0.62 -28.01
N ILE A 18 25.61 0.13 -27.48
CA ILE A 18 26.36 -0.25 -26.27
C ILE A 18 25.41 -0.43 -25.09
N LEU A 19 24.49 0.51 -24.89
CA LEU A 19 23.50 0.44 -23.81
C LEU A 19 22.65 -0.83 -23.90
N LYS A 20 22.18 -1.19 -25.10
CA LYS A 20 21.45 -2.44 -25.33
C LYS A 20 22.26 -3.67 -24.97
N GLU A 21 23.52 -3.74 -25.38
CA GLU A 21 24.41 -4.86 -25.06
C GLU A 21 24.62 -4.99 -23.54
N ILE A 22 24.77 -3.86 -22.84
CA ILE A 22 24.88 -3.85 -21.37
C ILE A 22 23.58 -4.34 -20.72
N ILE A 23 22.41 -3.86 -21.16
CA ILE A 23 21.11 -4.30 -20.64
C ILE A 23 20.95 -5.81 -20.80
N VAL A 24 21.23 -6.34 -22.00
CA VAL A 24 21.15 -7.80 -22.26
C VAL A 24 22.09 -8.57 -21.33
N LYS A 25 23.31 -8.09 -21.12
CA LYS A 25 24.27 -8.74 -20.22
C LYS A 25 23.78 -8.74 -18.76
N ILE A 26 23.22 -7.62 -18.28
CA ILE A 26 22.68 -7.51 -16.92
C ILE A 26 21.46 -8.43 -16.76
N THR A 27 20.54 -8.43 -17.72
CA THR A 27 19.36 -9.32 -17.73
C THR A 27 19.79 -10.78 -17.66
N ASN A 28 20.76 -11.20 -18.48
CA ASN A 28 21.26 -12.58 -18.44
C ASN A 28 21.89 -12.94 -17.10
N ASN A 29 22.70 -12.05 -16.51
CA ASN A 29 23.26 -12.27 -15.18
C ASN A 29 22.17 -12.43 -14.10
N ILE A 30 21.12 -11.60 -14.14
CA ILE A 30 20.00 -11.71 -13.20
C ILE A 30 19.30 -13.06 -13.36
N MET A 31 19.07 -13.51 -14.60
CA MET A 31 18.48 -14.81 -14.89
C MET A 31 19.34 -15.96 -14.36
N GLU A 32 20.65 -15.96 -14.66
CA GLU A 32 21.58 -17.00 -14.22
C GLU A 32 21.69 -17.09 -12.69
N ILE A 33 21.78 -15.94 -12.00
CA ILE A 33 21.80 -15.91 -10.53
C ILE A 33 20.47 -16.41 -9.97
N SER A 34 19.35 -16.01 -10.57
CA SER A 34 18.03 -16.45 -10.14
C SER A 34 17.87 -17.95 -10.26
N ASP A 35 18.26 -18.53 -11.40
CA ASP A 35 18.22 -19.98 -11.62
C ASP A 35 19.14 -20.71 -10.63
N GLY A 36 20.34 -20.19 -10.39
CA GLY A 36 21.25 -20.76 -9.40
C GLY A 36 20.68 -20.78 -7.98
N VAL A 37 19.99 -19.72 -7.55
CA VAL A 37 19.33 -19.70 -6.23
C VAL A 37 18.13 -20.65 -6.18
N LEU A 38 17.31 -20.68 -7.22
CA LEU A 38 16.17 -21.60 -7.30
C LEU A 38 16.62 -23.07 -7.24
N ASP A 39 17.70 -23.43 -7.94
CA ASP A 39 18.29 -24.77 -7.92
C ASP A 39 18.84 -25.15 -6.54
N VAL A 40 19.43 -24.19 -5.82
CA VAL A 40 19.89 -24.40 -4.45
C VAL A 40 18.69 -24.67 -3.54
N ILE A 41 17.66 -23.81 -3.61
CA ILE A 41 16.46 -23.96 -2.77
C ILE A 41 15.80 -25.32 -3.01
N GLU A 42 15.65 -25.75 -4.26
CA GLU A 42 15.04 -27.05 -4.59
C GLU A 42 15.77 -28.24 -3.95
N LYS A 43 17.09 -28.16 -3.80
CA LYS A 43 17.91 -29.21 -3.15
C LYS A 43 17.80 -29.21 -1.62
N PHE A 44 17.42 -28.09 -1.02
CA PHE A 44 17.35 -27.94 0.44
C PHE A 44 15.92 -28.02 1.00
N VAL A 45 14.89 -27.88 0.15
CA VAL A 45 13.47 -27.86 0.56
C VAL A 45 12.86 -29.26 0.79
N ASP A 46 13.67 -30.33 0.79
CA ASP A 46 13.30 -31.64 1.35
C ASP A 46 13.15 -31.57 2.89
N LEU A 47 12.14 -30.84 3.38
CA LEU A 47 11.89 -30.60 4.79
C LEU A 47 10.71 -31.45 5.28
N LYS A 48 10.94 -32.17 6.39
CA LYS A 48 9.95 -33.00 7.07
C LYS A 48 9.02 -32.13 7.91
N GLU A 49 7.87 -32.70 8.29
CA GLU A 49 6.77 -32.02 8.99
C GLU A 49 7.04 -31.70 10.48
N GLU A 50 8.16 -31.04 10.81
CA GLU A 50 8.37 -30.43 12.13
C GLU A 50 8.12 -28.91 12.09
N GLU A 51 7.66 -28.31 13.18
CA GLU A 51 7.24 -26.90 13.23
C GLU A 51 8.38 -25.93 12.89
N ASP A 52 9.57 -26.11 13.46
CA ASP A 52 10.77 -25.33 13.14
C ASP A 52 11.21 -25.50 11.67
N GLN A 53 10.96 -26.68 11.09
CA GLN A 53 11.23 -26.95 9.68
C GLN A 53 10.21 -26.27 8.77
N MET A 54 8.96 -26.13 9.21
CA MET A 54 7.91 -25.42 8.48
C MET A 54 8.19 -23.91 8.37
N ILE A 55 8.75 -23.29 9.40
CA ILE A 55 9.17 -21.88 9.34
C ILE A 55 10.21 -21.68 8.24
N ASN A 56 11.22 -22.56 8.20
CA ASN A 56 12.25 -22.54 7.16
C ASN A 56 11.67 -22.81 5.77
N TYR A 57 10.70 -23.73 5.66
CA TYR A 57 9.98 -23.99 4.42
C TYR A 57 9.31 -22.72 3.89
N VAL A 58 8.52 -22.04 4.73
CA VAL A 58 7.83 -20.78 4.36
C VAL A 58 8.84 -19.72 3.91
N TYR A 59 9.96 -19.59 4.63
CA TYR A 59 11.04 -18.68 4.26
C TYR A 59 11.61 -18.99 2.86
N PHE A 60 11.95 -20.24 2.58
CA PHE A 60 12.52 -20.63 1.29
C PHE A 60 11.52 -20.54 0.14
N ILE A 61 10.26 -20.92 0.36
CA ILE A 61 9.21 -20.78 -0.66
C ILE A 61 8.94 -19.30 -0.95
N LYS A 62 8.93 -18.43 0.06
CA LYS A 62 8.89 -16.97 -0.15
C LYS A 62 10.04 -16.51 -1.05
N ILE A 63 11.26 -16.99 -0.81
CA ILE A 63 12.42 -16.65 -1.64
C ILE A 63 12.24 -17.15 -3.09
N LYS A 64 11.64 -18.33 -3.32
CA LYS A 64 11.29 -18.75 -4.70
C LYS A 64 10.37 -17.71 -5.35
N GLY A 65 9.35 -17.25 -4.63
CA GLY A 65 8.48 -16.16 -5.09
C GLY A 65 9.26 -14.90 -5.49
N ASP A 66 10.18 -14.44 -4.63
CA ASP A 66 11.05 -13.29 -4.90
C ASP A 66 11.87 -13.46 -6.19
N PHE A 67 12.54 -14.59 -6.38
CA PHE A 67 13.38 -14.81 -7.56
C PHE A 67 12.57 -14.97 -8.85
N TYR A 68 11.38 -15.56 -8.80
CA TYR A 68 10.48 -15.56 -9.95
C TYR A 68 9.96 -14.15 -10.28
N ARG A 69 9.74 -13.30 -9.27
CA ARG A 69 9.40 -11.88 -9.48
C ARG A 69 10.54 -11.14 -10.19
N TYR A 70 11.79 -11.33 -9.76
CA TYR A 70 12.95 -10.74 -10.43
C TYR A 70 13.09 -11.20 -11.89
N LYS A 71 12.87 -12.51 -12.15
CA LYS A 71 12.83 -13.05 -13.52
C LYS A 71 11.73 -12.38 -14.35
N ALA A 72 10.54 -12.15 -13.77
CA ALA A 72 9.46 -11.45 -14.46
C ALA A 72 9.78 -9.96 -14.74
N GLU A 73 10.46 -9.27 -13.83
CA GLU A 73 10.84 -7.85 -13.98
C GLU A 73 11.82 -7.62 -15.15
N VAL A 74 12.75 -8.55 -15.37
CA VAL A 74 13.76 -8.42 -16.43
C VAL A 74 13.37 -9.06 -17.77
N THR A 75 12.27 -9.83 -17.78
CA THR A 75 11.79 -10.55 -18.97
C THR A 75 10.77 -9.72 -19.74
N ILE A 76 10.89 -9.72 -21.06
CA ILE A 76 9.92 -9.08 -21.97
C ILE A 76 9.27 -10.17 -22.83
N GLY A 77 7.97 -10.04 -23.09
CA GLY A 77 7.22 -10.97 -23.92
C GLY A 77 6.55 -12.10 -23.12
N PRO A 78 6.14 -13.20 -23.79
CA PRO A 78 5.24 -14.20 -23.19
C PRO A 78 5.77 -14.86 -21.92
N SER A 79 7.08 -15.13 -21.84
CA SER A 79 7.69 -15.75 -20.66
C SER A 79 7.60 -14.89 -19.39
N ARG A 80 7.35 -13.58 -19.51
CA ARG A 80 7.09 -12.71 -18.35
C ARG A 80 5.86 -13.15 -17.57
N GLU A 81 4.80 -13.57 -18.27
CA GLU A 81 3.55 -14.01 -17.64
C GLU A 81 3.76 -15.32 -16.87
N GLU A 82 4.52 -16.25 -17.46
CA GLU A 82 4.88 -17.50 -16.79
C GLU A 82 5.66 -17.25 -15.49
N TYR A 83 6.65 -16.35 -15.49
CA TYR A 83 7.41 -16.02 -14.29
C TYR A 83 6.58 -15.26 -13.25
N ARG A 84 5.71 -14.35 -13.68
CA ARG A 84 4.74 -13.68 -12.79
C ARG A 84 3.85 -14.70 -12.09
N ASP A 85 3.28 -15.63 -12.84
CA ASP A 85 2.33 -16.61 -12.30
C ASP A 85 3.03 -17.59 -11.35
N MET A 86 4.28 -17.97 -11.66
CA MET A 86 5.12 -18.77 -10.76
C MET A 86 5.47 -18.01 -9.47
N SER A 87 5.80 -16.72 -9.55
CA SER A 87 6.02 -15.87 -8.38
C SER A 87 4.79 -15.89 -7.46
N PHE A 88 3.61 -15.64 -8.04
CA PHE A 88 2.35 -15.64 -7.29
C PHE A 88 2.05 -17.00 -6.66
N LYS A 89 2.25 -18.09 -7.41
CA LYS A 89 2.08 -19.47 -6.92
C LYS A 89 2.89 -19.71 -5.66
N TYR A 90 4.19 -19.38 -5.67
CA TYR A 90 5.04 -19.62 -4.50
C TYR A 90 4.67 -18.72 -3.31
N TYR A 91 4.30 -17.45 -3.53
CA TYR A 91 3.82 -16.63 -2.42
C TYR A 91 2.52 -17.16 -1.81
N SER A 92 1.59 -17.64 -2.63
CA SER A 92 0.34 -18.24 -2.14
C SER A 92 0.62 -19.50 -1.34
N GLU A 93 1.53 -20.35 -1.81
CA GLU A 93 1.97 -21.54 -1.09
C GLU A 93 2.64 -21.18 0.25
N ALA A 94 3.56 -20.20 0.27
CA ALA A 94 4.17 -19.71 1.50
C ALA A 94 3.12 -19.17 2.48
N ARG A 95 2.09 -18.48 1.98
CA ARG A 95 1.00 -17.94 2.80
C ARG A 95 0.17 -19.05 3.40
N ASP A 96 -0.22 -20.04 2.60
CA ASP A 96 -1.01 -21.18 3.04
C ASP A 96 -0.28 -21.99 4.12
N LYS A 97 1.03 -22.23 3.91
CA LYS A 97 1.87 -22.98 4.85
C LYS A 97 2.25 -22.16 6.07
N GLY A 98 2.34 -20.84 5.96
CA GLY A 98 2.75 -19.93 7.03
C GLY A 98 1.64 -19.48 7.98
N ASN A 99 0.39 -19.91 7.79
CA ASN A 99 -0.76 -19.45 8.58
C ASN A 99 -0.65 -19.69 10.11
N PHE A 100 0.27 -20.56 10.55
CA PHE A 100 0.56 -20.78 11.97
C PHE A 100 1.45 -19.69 12.59
N LEU A 101 2.12 -18.88 11.77
CA LEU A 101 2.96 -17.78 12.22
C LEU A 101 2.11 -16.65 12.79
N LYS A 102 2.61 -16.02 13.86
CA LYS A 102 2.00 -14.81 14.41
C LYS A 102 2.04 -13.68 13.39
N ALA A 103 1.05 -12.79 13.43
CA ALA A 103 0.96 -11.65 12.50
C ALA A 103 2.17 -10.70 12.62
N SER A 104 2.80 -10.66 13.80
CA SER A 104 4.01 -9.87 14.05
C SER A 104 5.31 -10.61 13.76
N ASN A 105 5.29 -11.87 13.30
CA ASN A 105 6.50 -12.61 12.93
C ASN A 105 7.19 -11.98 11.70
N PRO A 106 8.53 -11.79 11.70
CA PRO A 106 9.24 -11.17 10.58
C PRO A 106 9.06 -11.86 9.23
N ILE A 107 9.03 -13.20 9.20
CA ILE A 107 8.87 -13.97 7.96
C ILE A 107 7.46 -13.76 7.40
N TRP A 108 6.44 -13.77 8.27
CA TRP A 108 5.05 -13.51 7.88
C TRP A 108 4.86 -12.08 7.36
N LEU A 109 5.41 -11.09 8.07
CA LEU A 109 5.39 -9.70 7.65
C LEU A 109 6.13 -9.48 6.32
N GLY A 110 7.30 -10.09 6.16
CA GLY A 110 8.10 -10.02 4.94
C GLY A 110 7.39 -10.68 3.75
N LEU A 111 6.64 -11.76 3.99
CA LEU A 111 5.79 -12.39 2.99
C LEU A 111 4.67 -11.44 2.55
N ALA A 112 3.94 -10.83 3.49
CA ALA A 112 2.89 -9.87 3.19
C ALA A 112 3.42 -8.65 2.42
N LEU A 113 4.57 -8.12 2.84
CA LEU A 113 5.25 -7.02 2.15
C LEU A 113 5.53 -7.38 0.69
N ASN A 114 6.22 -8.50 0.44
CA ASN A 114 6.64 -8.85 -0.92
C ASN A 114 5.46 -9.24 -1.81
N LEU A 115 4.43 -9.90 -1.27
CA LEU A 115 3.20 -10.21 -2.00
C LEU A 115 2.40 -8.94 -2.33
N SER A 116 2.35 -7.95 -1.44
CA SER A 116 1.72 -6.66 -1.73
C SER A 116 2.44 -5.91 -2.85
N VAL A 117 3.78 -5.95 -2.86
CA VAL A 117 4.61 -5.39 -3.94
C VAL A 117 4.35 -6.13 -5.26
N LEU A 118 4.23 -7.46 -5.24
CA LEU A 118 3.88 -8.22 -6.44
C LEU A 118 2.54 -7.78 -7.03
N TYR A 119 1.51 -7.61 -6.18
CA TYR A 119 0.22 -7.08 -6.63
C TYR A 119 0.35 -5.69 -7.22
N TYR A 120 1.12 -4.80 -6.57
CA TYR A 120 1.30 -3.42 -7.01
C TYR A 120 2.07 -3.30 -8.32
N GLU A 121 3.28 -3.87 -8.38
CA GLU A 121 4.25 -3.64 -9.45
C GLU A 121 4.09 -4.61 -10.62
N THR A 122 3.66 -5.85 -10.36
CA THR A 122 3.62 -6.89 -11.40
C THR A 122 2.22 -7.15 -11.93
N PHE A 123 1.20 -7.16 -11.06
CA PHE A 123 -0.20 -7.31 -11.46
C PHE A 123 -0.92 -5.98 -11.69
N GLU A 124 -0.29 -4.84 -11.36
CA GLU A 124 -0.90 -3.50 -11.45
C GLU A 124 -2.23 -3.39 -10.67
N ASN A 125 -2.41 -4.23 -9.65
CA ASN A 125 -3.61 -4.30 -8.82
C ASN A 125 -3.38 -3.56 -7.51
N VAL A 126 -3.60 -2.24 -7.56
CA VAL A 126 -3.41 -1.33 -6.42
C VAL A 126 -4.36 -1.64 -5.26
N GLU A 127 -5.59 -2.06 -5.56
CA GLU A 127 -6.60 -2.35 -4.55
C GLU A 127 -6.19 -3.53 -3.68
N GLU A 128 -5.82 -4.65 -4.30
CA GLU A 128 -5.40 -5.85 -3.56
C GLU A 128 -4.05 -5.62 -2.85
N ALA A 129 -3.13 -4.86 -3.45
CA ALA A 129 -1.87 -4.48 -2.81
C ALA A 129 -2.10 -3.68 -1.52
N LEU A 130 -2.94 -2.64 -1.57
CA LEU A 130 -3.27 -1.81 -0.41
C LEU A 130 -4.00 -2.62 0.66
N LYS A 131 -5.00 -3.40 0.26
CA LYS A 131 -5.77 -4.24 1.17
C LYS A 131 -4.86 -5.20 1.95
N LEU A 132 -4.02 -5.97 1.25
CA LEU A 132 -3.12 -6.92 1.89
C LEU A 132 -2.13 -6.23 2.83
N ALA A 133 -1.55 -5.11 2.40
CA ALA A 133 -0.59 -4.36 3.21
C ALA A 133 -1.24 -3.78 4.49
N GLN A 134 -2.45 -3.20 4.36
CA GLN A 134 -3.22 -2.64 5.48
C GLN A 134 -3.64 -3.71 6.48
N GLU A 135 -4.27 -4.80 6.01
CA GLU A 135 -4.69 -5.92 6.87
C GLU A 135 -3.50 -6.49 7.65
N SER A 136 -2.35 -6.66 7.00
CA SER A 136 -1.14 -7.22 7.63
C SER A 136 -0.53 -6.25 8.65
N PHE A 137 -0.49 -4.95 8.33
CA PHE A 137 0.01 -3.92 9.23
C PHE A 137 -0.87 -3.78 10.48
N GLU A 138 -2.19 -3.74 10.30
CA GLU A 138 -3.16 -3.65 11.40
C GLU A 138 -3.12 -4.90 12.30
N ALA A 139 -3.04 -6.10 11.72
CA ALA A 139 -2.92 -7.34 12.47
C ALA A 139 -1.62 -7.39 13.30
N ALA A 140 -0.51 -6.87 12.76
CA ALA A 140 0.77 -6.83 13.46
C ALA A 140 0.79 -5.83 14.62
N ILE A 141 0.13 -4.67 14.47
CA ILE A 141 -0.03 -3.68 15.56
C ILE A 141 -0.69 -4.32 16.78
N GLN A 142 -1.72 -5.13 16.59
CA GLN A 142 -2.45 -5.78 17.69
C GLN A 142 -1.59 -6.78 18.50
N GLN A 143 -0.44 -7.20 17.96
CA GLN A 143 0.44 -8.20 18.57
C GLN A 143 1.82 -7.63 18.92
N LEU A 144 2.02 -6.31 18.81
CA LEU A 144 3.30 -5.65 19.00
C LEU A 144 3.82 -5.79 20.45
N ASP A 145 2.91 -5.76 21.43
CA ASP A 145 3.22 -5.86 22.87
C ASP A 145 3.69 -7.26 23.30
N ILE A 146 3.56 -8.27 22.43
CA ILE A 146 3.85 -9.69 22.71
C ILE A 146 5.13 -10.15 21.96
N LEU A 147 5.80 -9.24 21.26
CA LEU A 147 7.05 -9.55 20.57
C LEU A 147 8.19 -9.77 21.55
N THR A 148 9.04 -10.74 21.23
CA THR A 148 10.33 -10.92 21.92
C THR A 148 11.33 -9.87 21.43
N ASP A 149 12.27 -9.47 22.29
CA ASP A 149 13.33 -8.51 21.93
C ASP A 149 14.11 -8.92 20.67
N GLU A 150 14.27 -10.24 20.44
CA GLU A 150 14.98 -10.80 19.29
C GLU A 150 14.31 -10.48 17.95
N ASN A 151 12.97 -10.51 17.89
CA ASN A 151 12.22 -10.25 16.66
C ASN A 151 11.72 -8.81 16.55
N TYR A 152 11.70 -8.05 17.65
CA TYR A 152 11.11 -6.71 17.72
C TYR A 152 11.68 -5.75 16.67
N ASN A 153 13.01 -5.70 16.54
CA ASN A 153 13.69 -4.79 15.63
C ASN A 153 13.40 -5.11 14.15
N GLU A 154 13.38 -6.40 13.79
CA GLU A 154 13.13 -6.82 12.41
C GLU A 154 11.65 -6.61 12.04
N SER A 155 10.73 -7.04 12.90
CA SER A 155 9.29 -6.85 12.67
C SER A 155 8.92 -5.37 12.55
N THR A 156 9.43 -4.50 13.42
CA THR A 156 9.13 -3.06 13.36
C THR A 156 9.69 -2.40 12.11
N LEU A 157 10.86 -2.82 11.64
CA LEU A 157 11.41 -2.35 10.37
C LEU A 157 10.52 -2.75 9.18
N ILE A 158 10.03 -3.99 9.14
CA ILE A 158 9.16 -4.44 8.05
C ILE A 158 7.79 -3.73 8.11
N MET A 159 7.23 -3.55 9.30
CA MET A 159 6.00 -2.77 9.50
C MET A 159 6.17 -1.33 9.02
N GLN A 160 7.33 -0.73 9.24
CA GLN A 160 7.67 0.60 8.74
C GLN A 160 7.64 0.64 7.21
N LEU A 161 8.24 -0.36 6.54
CA LEU A 161 8.21 -0.48 5.08
C LEU A 161 6.78 -0.67 4.54
N LEU A 162 5.96 -1.49 5.20
CA LEU A 162 4.54 -1.64 4.86
C LEU A 162 3.79 -0.30 4.94
N ARG A 163 3.99 0.46 6.02
CA ARG A 163 3.37 1.78 6.20
C ARG A 163 3.79 2.76 5.09
N ASP A 164 5.06 2.74 4.73
CA ASP A 164 5.61 3.63 3.70
C ASP A 164 5.03 3.29 2.32
N ASN A 165 4.93 1.99 2.00
CA ASN A 165 4.26 1.50 0.78
C ASN A 165 2.78 1.90 0.75
N ILE A 166 2.02 1.69 1.83
CA ILE A 166 0.60 2.08 1.92
C ILE A 166 0.45 3.58 1.64
N THR A 167 1.30 4.40 2.24
CA THR A 167 1.27 5.85 2.07
C THR A 167 1.55 6.24 0.63
N LEU A 168 2.63 5.71 0.05
CA LEU A 168 3.06 5.97 -1.31
C LEU A 168 1.97 5.60 -2.32
N TRP A 169 1.45 4.38 -2.23
CA TRP A 169 0.45 3.86 -3.17
C TRP A 169 -0.91 4.56 -3.04
N THR A 170 -1.28 4.98 -1.82
CA THR A 170 -2.50 5.78 -1.60
C THR A 170 -2.41 7.14 -2.27
N VAL A 171 -1.25 7.82 -2.17
CA VAL A 171 -1.03 9.11 -2.84
C VAL A 171 -1.09 8.94 -4.35
N GLN A 172 -0.34 7.97 -4.91
CA GLN A 172 -0.30 7.70 -6.34
C GLN A 172 -1.69 7.32 -6.90
N ALA A 173 -2.50 6.58 -6.14
CA ALA A 173 -3.86 6.23 -6.53
C ALA A 173 -4.79 7.46 -6.57
N LYS A 174 -4.62 8.43 -5.65
CA LYS A 174 -5.39 9.68 -5.65
C LYS A 174 -5.01 10.58 -6.81
N GLU A 175 -3.72 10.72 -7.10
CA GLU A 175 -3.21 11.51 -8.24
C GLU A 175 -3.75 10.96 -9.57
N LYS A 176 -3.65 9.64 -9.80
CA LYS A 176 -4.20 9.00 -11.00
C LYS A 176 -5.71 9.20 -11.17
N ARG A 177 -6.47 9.31 -10.07
CA ARG A 177 -7.91 9.60 -10.12
C ARG A 177 -8.21 11.07 -10.47
N MET A 178 -7.37 11.99 -10.01
CA MET A 178 -7.50 13.43 -10.30
C MET A 178 -7.15 13.78 -11.75
N ASP A 179 -6.27 13.01 -12.39
CA ASP A 179 -5.85 13.19 -13.79
C ASP A 179 -6.81 12.55 -14.83
N SER A 180 -7.86 11.85 -14.39
CA SER A 180 -8.84 11.24 -15.31
C SER A 180 -9.86 12.28 -15.83
N PRO A 181 -9.93 12.56 -17.16
CA PRO A 181 -10.79 13.61 -17.73
C PRO A 181 -12.30 13.43 -17.50
N LEU A 182 -12.74 12.22 -17.09
CA LEU A 182 -14.15 11.88 -16.90
C LEU A 182 -14.69 12.22 -15.51
N LEU A 183 -13.84 12.62 -14.55
CA LEU A 183 -14.26 12.94 -13.18
C LEU A 183 -14.12 14.42 -12.79
N GLN A 184 -13.50 15.28 -13.62
CA GLN A 184 -13.51 16.74 -13.39
C GLN A 184 -14.93 17.35 -13.33
N LYS A 185 -15.95 16.66 -13.86
CA LYS A 185 -17.34 17.12 -13.83
C LYS A 185 -18.12 16.69 -12.59
N HIS A 186 -17.73 15.63 -11.90
CA HIS A 186 -18.46 15.16 -10.70
C HIS A 186 -17.90 15.78 -9.42
N SER A 187 -16.59 15.97 -9.32
CA SER A 187 -15.99 16.66 -8.16
C SER A 187 -16.41 18.13 -8.05
N GLN A 188 -16.73 18.81 -9.14
CA GLN A 188 -17.17 20.21 -9.09
C GLN A 188 -18.62 20.36 -8.58
N VAL A 189 -19.49 19.37 -8.85
CA VAL A 189 -20.89 19.36 -8.39
C VAL A 189 -20.98 18.99 -6.91
N ASP A 190 -20.16 18.03 -6.46
CA ASP A 190 -20.15 17.60 -5.05
C ASP A 190 -19.52 18.66 -4.14
N ILE A 191 -18.48 19.36 -4.61
CA ILE A 191 -17.86 20.48 -3.87
C ILE A 191 -18.78 21.71 -3.81
N GLU A 192 -19.54 22.02 -4.87
CA GLU A 192 -20.53 23.11 -4.83
C GLU A 192 -21.75 22.79 -3.96
N ALA A 193 -22.18 21.52 -3.90
CA ALA A 193 -23.25 21.08 -3.01
C ALA A 193 -22.84 21.17 -1.53
N ASP A 194 -21.62 20.75 -1.19
CA ASP A 194 -21.08 20.85 0.17
C ASP A 194 -20.76 22.29 0.58
N LEU A 195 -20.28 23.15 -0.33
CA LEU A 195 -20.07 24.57 -0.04
C LEU A 195 -21.40 25.32 0.17
N ASN A 196 -22.48 24.93 -0.53
CA ASN A 196 -23.79 25.55 -0.37
C ASN A 196 -24.56 25.03 0.86
N SER A 197 -24.39 23.75 1.24
CA SER A 197 -24.93 23.22 2.50
C SER A 197 -24.27 23.88 3.72
N THR A 198 -22.94 24.01 3.70
CA THR A 198 -22.16 24.65 4.78
C THR A 198 -22.48 26.14 4.90
N LYS A 199 -22.70 26.85 3.78
CA LYS A 199 -23.14 28.26 3.79
C LYS A 199 -24.56 28.41 4.36
N ASN A 200 -25.50 27.54 3.99
CA ASN A 200 -26.86 27.58 4.53
C ASN A 200 -26.93 27.25 6.02
N GLU A 201 -26.11 26.30 6.52
CA GLU A 201 -26.02 26.00 7.96
C GLU A 201 -25.37 27.14 8.74
N SER A 202 -24.36 27.81 8.18
CA SER A 202 -23.75 28.99 8.83
C SER A 202 -24.72 30.18 8.93
N ASN A 203 -25.56 30.39 7.92
CA ASN A 203 -26.60 31.44 7.93
C ASN A 203 -27.78 31.10 8.84
N LEU A 204 -28.16 29.82 8.98
CA LEU A 204 -29.21 29.41 9.93
C LEU A 204 -28.75 29.53 11.39
N ASN A 205 -27.47 29.25 11.65
CA ASN A 205 -26.91 29.35 13.00
C ASN A 205 -26.62 30.79 13.42
N SER A 206 -26.29 31.69 12.48
CA SER A 206 -26.18 33.13 12.79
C SER A 206 -27.53 33.74 13.13
N THR A 207 -28.59 33.47 12.35
CA THR A 207 -29.95 33.98 12.64
C THR A 207 -30.55 33.39 13.91
N LYS A 208 -30.31 32.11 14.22
CA LYS A 208 -30.74 31.51 15.50
C LYS A 208 -30.00 32.10 16.70
N ASN A 209 -28.70 32.39 16.57
CA ASN A 209 -27.95 32.98 17.68
C ASN A 209 -28.37 34.43 17.93
N GLU A 210 -28.63 35.22 16.87
CA GLU A 210 -29.15 36.58 16.99
C GLU A 210 -30.54 36.59 17.67
N SER A 211 -31.46 35.72 17.27
CA SER A 211 -32.80 35.64 17.90
C SER A 211 -32.74 35.18 19.36
N LEU A 212 -31.80 34.31 19.72
CA LEU A 212 -31.63 33.85 21.10
C LEU A 212 -31.00 34.94 21.99
N THR A 213 -30.10 35.76 21.45
CA THR A 213 -29.55 36.92 22.16
C THR A 213 -30.58 38.03 22.35
N GLU A 214 -31.40 38.33 21.35
CA GLU A 214 -32.47 39.34 21.50
C GLU A 214 -33.55 38.90 22.50
N SER A 215 -33.91 37.62 22.52
CA SER A 215 -34.85 37.06 23.51
C SER A 215 -34.31 37.19 24.94
N LYS A 216 -33.03 36.85 25.17
CA LYS A 216 -32.41 36.95 26.50
C LYS A 216 -32.21 38.40 26.95
N LEU A 217 -31.91 39.32 26.02
CA LEU A 217 -31.80 40.74 26.33
C LEU A 217 -33.15 41.34 26.75
N ASN A 218 -34.24 40.92 26.10
CA ASN A 218 -35.60 41.38 26.41
C ASN A 218 -36.13 40.80 27.74
N GLU A 219 -35.81 39.54 28.08
CA GLU A 219 -36.10 38.98 29.41
C GLU A 219 -35.37 39.74 30.52
N THR A 220 -34.08 40.02 30.33
CA THR A 220 -33.26 40.77 31.33
C THR A 220 -33.75 42.21 31.51
N LEU A 221 -34.21 42.86 30.43
CA LEU A 221 -34.77 44.22 30.49
C LEU A 221 -36.13 44.24 31.20
N ASN A 222 -36.95 43.20 31.02
CA ASN A 222 -38.24 43.07 31.71
C ASN A 222 -38.05 42.76 33.21
N GLU A 223 -37.10 41.89 33.58
CA GLU A 223 -36.76 41.63 34.98
C GLU A 223 -36.24 42.89 35.69
N SER A 224 -35.44 43.70 35.00
CA SER A 224 -34.92 44.97 35.53
C SER A 224 -36.03 46.00 35.78
N LYS A 225 -37.02 46.12 34.87
CA LYS A 225 -38.20 46.98 35.08
C LYS A 225 -39.09 46.53 36.22
N MET A 226 -39.30 45.22 36.38
CA MET A 226 -40.10 44.66 37.48
C MET A 226 -39.44 44.85 38.86
N LEU A 227 -38.12 45.03 38.91
CA LEU A 227 -37.36 45.33 40.13
C LEU A 227 -37.38 46.82 40.50
N GLU A 228 -37.53 47.74 39.53
CA GLU A 228 -37.71 49.16 39.77
C GLU A 228 -39.15 49.49 40.22
N ASP A 229 -40.16 48.83 39.65
CA ASP A 229 -41.58 49.06 40.00
C ASP A 229 -41.98 48.50 41.39
N ASN A 230 -41.16 47.64 42.01
CA ASN A 230 -41.41 47.10 43.36
C ASN A 230 -40.65 47.84 44.49
N LYS A 231 -40.03 48.99 44.18
CA LYS A 231 -39.28 49.82 45.15
C LYS A 231 -39.89 51.20 45.41
N LEU A 232 -41.14 51.45 45.01
CA LEU A 232 -41.91 52.64 45.39
C LEU A 232 -43.24 52.30 46.05
#